data_AF-A0A6J4RLC1-F1
#
_entry.id   AF-A0A6J4RLC1-F1
#
_cell.length_a   1.000
_cell.length_b   1.000
_cell.length_c   1.000
_cell.angle_alpha   90.00
_cell.angle_beta   90.00
_cell.angle_gamma   90.00
#
_symmetry.space_group_name_H-M   'P 1'
#
loop_
_entity.id
_entity.type
_entity.pdbx_description
1 polymer ?
#
loop_
_entity_poly.entity_id
_entity_poly.type
_entity_poly.pdbx_seq_one_letter_code
_entity_poly.pdbx_strand_id
1 'polypeptide(L)'
;DYGYPSNELYSPRRSSGTLLCYNKHTINDDPYLDVGEQDITSHVNFSALSHFGIKNGLMSCGLTNQANFLLALGFKDYLRKTLAAEAGQDMISMVKKESFLTNTLLLDMGHKFKVLIQRKGIPKKDLLGLQL
;
A
#
# COMPACT_ATOMS: atom_id res chain seq x y z
N ASP A 1 -1.70 2.74 2.21
CA ASP A 1 -2.03 3.73 1.17
C ASP A 1 -0.84 3.96 0.24
N TYR A 2 -1.01 4.56 -0.92
CA TYR A 2 0.07 4.82 -1.87
C TYR A 2 0.61 6.25 -1.74
N GLY A 3 1.93 6.37 -1.74
CA GLY A 3 2.62 7.63 -1.53
C GLY A 3 4.04 7.46 -1.02
N TYR A 4 4.59 8.55 -0.49
CA TYR A 4 6.03 8.71 -0.28
C TYR A 4 6.36 9.53 0.98
N PRO A 5 7.57 9.40 1.53
CA PRO A 5 8.14 10.40 2.44
C PRO A 5 8.37 11.75 1.73
N SER A 6 8.47 12.85 2.47
CA SER A 6 8.55 14.22 1.92
C SER A 6 9.69 14.41 0.92
N ASN A 7 10.88 13.87 1.17
CA ASN A 7 12.04 14.02 0.28
C ASN A 7 11.82 13.42 -1.12
N GLU A 8 11.08 12.31 -1.19
CA GLU A 8 10.69 11.69 -2.45
C GLU A 8 9.47 12.38 -3.06
N LEU A 9 8.44 12.67 -2.25
CA LEU A 9 7.20 13.30 -2.72
C LEU A 9 7.47 14.66 -3.38
N TYR A 10 8.34 15.47 -2.79
CA TYR A 10 8.71 16.80 -3.27
C TYR A 10 10.01 16.82 -4.07
N SER A 11 10.44 15.65 -4.59
CA SER A 11 11.61 15.59 -5.47
C SER A 11 11.40 16.46 -6.72
N PRO A 12 12.45 17.13 -7.25
CA PRO A 12 12.35 17.90 -8.50
C PRO A 12 11.82 17.11 -9.69
N ARG A 13 11.94 15.77 -9.67
CA ARG A 13 11.39 14.88 -10.71
C ARG A 13 9.86 14.80 -10.70
N ARG A 14 9.18 15.29 -9.66
CA ARG A 14 7.72 15.30 -9.50
C ARG A 14 7.17 16.73 -9.55
N SER A 15 7.60 17.51 -10.54
CA SER A 15 7.20 18.92 -10.69
C SER A 15 5.71 19.11 -10.95
N SER A 16 5.02 18.11 -11.52
CA SER A 16 3.57 18.14 -11.74
C SER A 16 2.74 17.67 -10.53
N GLY A 17 3.39 17.37 -9.40
CA GLY A 17 2.71 16.83 -8.23
C GLY A 17 2.23 15.39 -8.44
N THR A 18 1.12 15.04 -7.77
CA THR A 18 0.60 13.66 -7.69
C THR A 18 -0.92 13.57 -7.78
N LEU A 19 -1.59 14.65 -8.19
CA LEU A 19 -3.04 14.64 -8.40
C LEU A 19 -3.37 13.71 -9.57
N LEU A 20 -4.33 12.83 -9.37
CA LEU A 20 -4.86 11.94 -10.39
C LEU A 20 -6.37 11.86 -10.24
N CYS A 21 -7.05 11.69 -11.37
CA CYS A 21 -8.47 11.45 -11.44
C CYS A 21 -8.73 10.11 -12.14
N TYR A 22 -9.75 9.39 -11.68
CA TYR A 22 -10.16 8.10 -12.23
C TYR A 22 -11.64 8.10 -12.60
N ASN A 23 -11.95 7.77 -13.85
CA ASN A 23 -13.33 7.58 -14.32
C ASN A 23 -13.39 6.32 -15.18
N LYS A 24 -14.26 5.35 -14.86
CA LYS A 24 -14.47 4.11 -15.66
C LYS A 24 -13.16 3.40 -16.11
N HIS A 25 -12.20 3.27 -15.19
CA HIS A 25 -10.86 2.67 -15.42
C HIS A 25 -9.93 3.46 -16.36
N THR A 26 -10.23 4.73 -16.66
CA THR A 26 -9.31 5.65 -17.32
C THR A 26 -8.73 6.64 -16.31
N ILE A 27 -7.55 7.17 -16.63
CA ILE A 27 -6.77 8.05 -15.75
C ILE A 27 -6.61 9.40 -16.45
N ASN A 28 -6.80 10.49 -15.73
CA ASN A 28 -6.48 11.85 -16.15
C ASN A 28 -5.99 12.69 -14.96
N ASP A 29 -5.63 13.96 -15.19
CA ASP A 29 -5.16 14.91 -14.18
C ASP A 29 -6.00 16.20 -14.12
N ASP A 30 -7.18 16.22 -14.77
CA ASP A 30 -8.09 17.37 -14.79
C ASP A 30 -9.27 17.13 -13.82
N PRO A 31 -9.28 17.77 -12.64
CA PRO A 31 -10.35 17.61 -11.66
C PRO A 31 -11.67 18.27 -12.08
N TYR A 32 -11.68 19.08 -13.15
CA TYR A 32 -12.88 19.77 -13.63
C TYR A 32 -13.67 18.97 -14.66
N LEU A 33 -13.12 17.85 -15.14
CA LEU A 33 -13.88 16.87 -15.92
C LEU A 33 -14.85 16.11 -15.01
N ASP A 34 -15.97 15.62 -15.57
CA ASP A 34 -16.88 14.66 -14.94
C ASP A 34 -17.17 14.90 -13.44
N VAL A 35 -17.43 16.16 -13.06
CA VAL A 35 -17.55 16.56 -11.64
C VAL A 35 -18.67 15.76 -10.95
N GLY A 36 -18.30 15.09 -9.85
CA GLY A 36 -19.18 14.18 -9.10
C GLY A 36 -19.22 12.75 -9.63
N GLU A 37 -18.68 12.51 -10.82
CA GLU A 37 -18.68 11.21 -11.51
C GLU A 37 -17.27 10.60 -11.66
N GLN A 38 -16.21 11.32 -11.26
CA GLN A 38 -14.84 10.81 -11.18
C GLN A 38 -14.29 10.84 -9.75
N ASP A 39 -13.43 9.88 -9.42
CA ASP A 39 -12.65 9.90 -8.20
C ASP A 39 -11.44 10.83 -8.37
N ILE A 40 -11.08 11.57 -7.32
CA ILE A 40 -9.96 12.52 -7.32
C ILE A 40 -9.07 12.18 -6.12
N THR A 41 -7.78 11.99 -6.39
CA THR A 41 -6.85 11.47 -5.39
C THR A 41 -5.45 12.05 -5.53
N SER A 42 -4.61 11.81 -4.52
CA SER A 42 -3.22 12.25 -4.50
C SER A 42 -2.39 11.35 -3.58
N HIS A 43 -1.10 11.24 -3.86
CA HIS A 43 -0.18 10.47 -3.02
C HIS A 43 -0.11 10.99 -1.59
N VAL A 44 -0.15 10.06 -0.64
CA VAL A 44 0.00 10.36 0.78
C VAL A 44 1.42 10.82 1.11
N ASN A 45 1.53 11.90 1.88
CA ASN A 45 2.79 12.30 2.52
C ASN A 45 2.96 11.60 3.89
N PHE A 46 3.75 10.52 3.92
CA PHE A 46 3.96 9.75 5.15
C PHE A 46 4.82 10.47 6.19
N SER A 47 5.70 11.40 5.78
CA SER A 47 6.45 12.24 6.72
C SER A 47 5.52 13.20 7.45
N ALA A 48 4.56 13.80 6.74
CA ALA A 48 3.54 14.66 7.35
C ALA A 48 2.66 13.89 8.32
N LEU A 49 2.17 12.70 7.95
CA LEU A 49 1.41 11.83 8.85
C LEU A 49 2.19 11.49 10.13
N SER A 50 3.47 11.12 10.00
CA SER A 50 4.32 10.84 11.16
C SER A 50 4.48 12.08 12.04
N HIS A 51 4.73 13.25 11.44
CA HIS A 51 4.91 14.52 12.15
C HIS A 51 3.66 14.93 12.94
N PHE A 52 2.50 14.93 12.30
CA PHE A 52 1.24 15.29 12.98
C PHE A 52 0.81 14.23 13.99
N GLY A 53 1.11 12.95 13.75
CA GLY A 53 0.94 11.92 14.75
C GLY A 53 1.72 12.22 16.03
N ILE A 54 3.02 12.55 15.92
CA ILE A 54 3.86 12.92 17.07
C ILE A 54 3.29 14.12 17.82
N LYS A 55 2.86 15.17 17.10
CA LYS A 55 2.23 16.34 17.72
C LYS A 55 0.95 16.01 18.51
N ASN A 56 0.26 14.93 18.18
CA ASN A 56 -0.96 14.47 18.85
C ASN A 56 -0.71 13.29 19.84
N GLY A 57 0.55 13.05 20.19
CA GLY A 57 0.98 12.03 21.15
C GLY A 57 1.00 10.61 20.59
N LEU A 58 1.04 10.43 19.27
CA LEU A 58 1.35 9.15 18.65
C LEU A 58 2.86 8.96 18.53
N MET A 59 3.32 7.72 18.63
CA MET A 59 4.70 7.33 18.30
C MET A 59 4.68 6.42 17.09
N SER A 60 5.50 6.71 16.09
CA SER A 60 5.66 5.85 14.91
C SER A 60 6.38 4.55 15.30
N CYS A 61 5.77 3.41 15.00
CA CYS A 61 6.36 2.09 15.15
C CYS A 61 7.26 1.74 13.95
N GLY A 62 6.88 2.19 12.75
CA GLY A 62 7.65 2.04 11.53
C GLY A 62 6.84 2.36 10.29
N LEU A 63 7.55 2.53 9.18
CA LEU A 63 7.03 2.73 7.83
C LEU A 63 7.68 1.69 6.93
N THR A 64 6.89 0.89 6.22
CA THR A 64 7.38 -0.09 5.24
C THR A 64 6.51 -0.06 3.97
N ASN A 65 6.92 -0.80 2.94
CA ASN A 65 6.11 -1.01 1.75
C ASN A 65 5.15 -2.20 1.93
N GLN A 66 4.09 -2.26 1.12
CA GLN A 66 3.08 -3.31 1.20
C GLN A 66 3.68 -4.71 0.97
N ALA A 67 4.65 -4.84 0.05
CA ALA A 67 5.26 -6.13 -0.22
C ALA A 67 5.97 -6.70 1.02
N ASN A 68 6.86 -5.93 1.63
CA ASN A 68 7.57 -6.31 2.86
C ASN A 68 6.58 -6.58 3.99
N PHE A 69 5.57 -5.73 4.15
CA PHE A 69 4.54 -5.91 5.18
C PHE A 69 3.81 -7.25 5.05
N LEU A 70 3.33 -7.57 3.85
CA LEU A 70 2.62 -8.82 3.57
C LEU A 70 3.54 -10.04 3.70
N LEU A 71 4.76 -9.96 3.17
CA LEU A 71 5.74 -11.05 3.28
C LEU A 71 6.09 -11.35 4.73
N ALA A 72 6.29 -10.32 5.56
CA ALA A 72 6.64 -10.49 6.95
C ALA A 72 5.50 -11.13 7.75
N LEU A 73 4.24 -10.87 7.36
CA LEU A 73 3.05 -11.52 7.93
C LEU A 73 2.79 -12.94 7.39
N GLY A 74 3.65 -13.49 6.52
CA GLY A 74 3.51 -14.86 6.01
C GLY A 74 2.51 -14.99 4.85
N PHE A 75 2.31 -13.94 4.06
CA PHE A 75 1.33 -13.90 2.96
C PHE A 75 1.42 -15.09 1.99
N LYS A 76 2.63 -15.53 1.61
CA LYS A 76 2.80 -16.64 0.65
C LYS A 76 2.23 -17.96 1.20
N ASP A 77 2.49 -18.26 2.45
CA ASP A 77 2.01 -19.49 3.08
C ASP A 77 0.50 -19.43 3.30
N TYR A 78 -0.01 -18.27 3.70
CA TYR A 78 -1.45 -18.03 3.81
C TYR A 78 -2.16 -18.22 2.47
N LEU A 79 -1.62 -17.64 1.39
CA LEU A 79 -2.20 -17.72 0.06
C LEU A 79 -2.24 -19.16 -0.44
N ARG A 80 -1.15 -19.91 -0.31
CA ARG A 80 -1.11 -21.33 -0.72
C ARG A 80 -2.10 -22.18 0.04
N LYS A 81 -2.19 -22.02 1.37
CA LYS A 81 -3.16 -22.75 2.20
C LYS A 81 -4.61 -22.44 1.79
N THR A 82 -4.90 -21.18 1.52
CA THR A 82 -6.23 -20.73 1.11
C THR A 82 -6.61 -21.33 -0.25
N LEU A 83 -5.72 -21.19 -1.25
CA LEU A 83 -5.96 -21.71 -2.58
C LEU A 83 -6.04 -23.24 -2.61
N ALA A 84 -5.27 -23.94 -1.77
CA ALA A 84 -5.35 -25.39 -1.65
C ALA A 84 -6.67 -25.87 -1.02
N ALA A 85 -7.29 -25.07 -0.15
CA ALA A 85 -8.59 -25.37 0.45
C ALA A 85 -9.77 -25.12 -0.52
N GLU A 86 -9.62 -24.16 -1.44
CA GLU A 86 -10.61 -23.85 -2.48
C GLU A 86 -10.51 -24.78 -3.70
N ALA A 87 -9.31 -25.25 -3.99
CA ALA A 87 -9.06 -26.10 -5.13
C ALA A 87 -9.59 -27.52 -4.85
N GLY A 88 -10.44 -28.01 -5.75
CA GLY A 88 -10.57 -29.45 -5.96
C GLY A 88 -9.27 -30.05 -6.52
N GLN A 89 -9.30 -30.61 -7.73
CA GLN A 89 -8.12 -31.21 -8.38
C GLN A 89 -7.42 -30.33 -9.43
N ASP A 90 -7.88 -29.10 -9.73
CA ASP A 90 -7.27 -28.26 -10.78
C ASP A 90 -6.07 -27.45 -10.26
N MET A 91 -4.91 -28.11 -10.28
CA MET A 91 -3.63 -27.51 -9.89
C MET A 91 -3.18 -26.35 -10.81
N ILE A 92 -3.55 -26.37 -12.10
CA ILE A 92 -3.11 -25.34 -13.05
C ILE A 92 -3.82 -24.01 -12.76
N SER A 93 -5.12 -24.05 -12.50
CA SER A 93 -5.89 -22.87 -12.10
C SER A 93 -5.36 -22.27 -10.79
N MET A 94 -5.02 -23.11 -9.82
CA MET A 94 -4.45 -22.70 -8.54
C MET A 94 -3.14 -21.92 -8.71
N VAL A 95 -2.20 -22.46 -9.48
CA VAL A 95 -0.90 -21.81 -9.74
C VAL A 95 -1.06 -20.48 -10.48
N LYS A 96 -1.98 -20.41 -11.45
CA LYS A 96 -2.29 -19.14 -12.16
C LYS A 96 -2.83 -18.08 -11.20
N LYS A 97 -3.75 -18.45 -10.31
CA LYS A 97 -4.28 -17.53 -9.28
C LYS A 97 -3.21 -17.07 -8.31
N GLU A 98 -2.37 -17.99 -7.80
CA GLU A 98 -1.26 -17.63 -6.90
C GLU A 98 -0.31 -16.63 -7.57
N SER A 99 0.07 -16.90 -8.82
CA SER A 99 0.95 -16.03 -9.60
C SER A 99 0.34 -14.65 -9.84
N PHE A 100 -0.93 -14.59 -10.23
CA PHE A 100 -1.65 -13.33 -10.42
C PHE A 100 -1.67 -12.50 -9.14
N LEU A 101 -2.12 -13.06 -8.02
CA LEU A 101 -2.20 -12.36 -6.75
C LEU A 101 -0.84 -11.93 -6.22
N THR A 102 0.18 -12.79 -6.36
CA THR A 102 1.57 -12.48 -5.99
C THR A 102 2.09 -11.30 -6.81
N ASN A 103 1.93 -11.32 -8.13
CA ASN A 103 2.40 -10.25 -9.00
C ASN A 103 1.67 -8.94 -8.71
N THR A 104 0.35 -8.96 -8.55
CA THR A 104 -0.42 -7.74 -8.27
C THR A 104 -0.08 -7.15 -6.91
N LEU A 105 -0.08 -7.96 -5.84
CA LEU A 105 0.01 -7.46 -4.47
C LEU A 105 1.45 -7.17 -4.01
N LEU A 106 2.44 -7.91 -4.53
CA LEU A 106 3.84 -7.79 -4.11
C LEU A 106 4.72 -7.06 -5.12
N LEU A 107 4.46 -7.16 -6.44
CA LEU A 107 5.32 -6.52 -7.45
C LEU A 107 4.73 -5.18 -7.92
N ASP A 108 3.51 -5.18 -8.45
CA ASP A 108 2.91 -3.98 -9.02
C ASP A 108 2.53 -2.96 -7.94
N MET A 109 1.65 -3.35 -7.03
CA MET A 109 1.22 -2.49 -5.92
C MET A 109 2.21 -2.47 -4.76
N GLY A 110 3.01 -3.53 -4.62
CA GLY A 110 3.78 -3.81 -3.41
C GLY A 110 4.76 -2.70 -3.00
N HIS A 111 5.41 -2.06 -3.97
CA HIS A 111 6.31 -0.94 -3.69
C HIS A 111 5.61 0.43 -3.71
N LYS A 112 4.48 0.56 -4.43
CA LYS A 112 3.70 1.79 -4.51
C LYS A 112 3.02 2.09 -3.18
N PHE A 113 2.37 1.06 -2.62
CA PHE A 113 1.68 1.13 -1.33
C PHE A 113 2.66 1.05 -0.17
N LYS A 114 2.33 1.79 0.89
CA LYS A 114 3.06 1.89 2.14
C LYS A 114 2.13 1.61 3.32
N VAL A 115 2.75 1.15 4.40
CA VAL A 115 2.11 0.86 5.68
C VAL A 115 2.85 1.64 6.76
N LEU A 116 2.18 2.64 7.34
CA LEU A 116 2.63 3.37 8.51
C LEU A 116 1.87 2.86 9.73
N ILE A 117 2.59 2.42 10.76
CA ILE A 117 1.99 2.02 12.03
C ILE A 117 2.40 3.01 13.10
N GLN A 118 1.42 3.50 13.86
CA GLN A 118 1.62 4.39 14.99
C GLN A 118 0.88 3.86 16.23
N ARG A 119 1.39 4.20 17.41
CA ARG A 119 0.85 3.74 18.70
C ARG A 119 0.63 4.91 19.67
N LYS A 120 -0.30 4.72 20.60
CA LYS A 120 -0.56 5.63 21.74
C LYS A 120 -0.84 4.80 22.99
N GLY A 121 -0.27 5.19 24.12
CA GLY A 121 -0.57 4.56 25.41
C GLY A 121 -0.18 3.09 25.57
N ILE A 122 0.60 2.52 24.64
CA ILE A 122 1.08 1.13 24.72
C ILE A 122 2.60 1.07 24.60
N PRO A 123 3.29 0.12 25.28
CA PRO A 123 4.74 -0.08 25.14
C PRO A 123 5.16 -0.37 23.70
N LYS A 124 6.43 -0.10 23.37
CA LYS A 124 7.01 -0.52 22.09
C LYS A 124 7.02 -2.06 22.06
N LYS A 125 6.53 -2.63 20.96
CA LYS A 125 6.60 -4.06 20.66
C LYS A 125 7.18 -4.23 19.26
N ASP A 126 7.87 -5.33 19.06
CA ASP A 126 8.27 -5.74 17.73
C ASP A 126 7.02 -6.24 17.00
N LEU A 127 6.73 -5.61 15.86
CA LEU A 127 5.57 -5.95 15.04
C LEU A 127 6.04 -6.81 13.89
N LEU A 128 5.47 -8.01 13.78
CA LEU A 128 5.83 -8.99 12.74
C LEU A 128 5.87 -8.34 11.34
N GLY A 129 4.84 -7.57 10.99
CA GLY A 129 4.76 -6.87 9.69
C GLY A 129 5.87 -5.83 9.41
N LEU A 130 6.70 -5.48 10.40
CA LEU A 130 7.79 -4.50 10.27
C LEU A 130 9.19 -5.15 10.38
N GLN A 131 9.31 -6.48 10.29
CA GLN A 131 10.56 -7.21 10.51
C GLN A 131 11.36 -7.54 9.24
N LEU A 132 10.93 -7.09 8.06
CA LEU A 132 11.60 -7.27 6.74
C LEU A 132 12.17 -5.98 6.17
#